data_AF-A0A4Y4E4J8-F1
#
_entry.id   AF-A0A4Y4E4J8-F1
#
_cell.length_a   1.000
_cell.length_b   1.000
_cell.length_c   1.000
_cell.angle_alpha   90.00
_cell.angle_beta   90.00
_cell.angle_gamma   90.00
#
_symmetry.space_group_name_H-M   'P 1'
#
loop_
_entity.id
_entity.type
_entity.pdbx_description
1 polymer ?
#
loop_
_entity_poly.entity_id
_entity_poly.type
_entity_poly.pdbx_seq_one_letter_code
_entity_poly.pdbx_strand_id
1 'polypeptide(L)'
;MTDREAERRRARRAAREVEQAAQARFLRRFRVAEVVATALVLGTVVLLLGRLGPDESASSEVTSALSAIMVVLGLQWAVIARVGLQVYLTASDRRLQRTPPYRVWVVTPFSPVLVLLAVLPWVLGGSFGPGHSVVGSLWLLFLLFVLAAGLGLLAVPAVLAPLELLARGAGRLLRGTDESTRREGAGYVRGALYLGAITVFVLVVAGAVDLGGSGRAAWSSVVLALLGLPGDYDVRNPALLWAGRAMLLALLARLVTTWVGGRTSER
;
A
#
# COMPACT_ATOMS: atom_id res chain seq x y z
N MET A 1 -10.26 -44.63 -26.09
CA MET A 1 -9.64 -43.82 -25.02
C MET A 1 -8.32 -44.51 -24.69
N THR A 2 -7.19 -43.86 -24.97
CA THR A 2 -5.88 -44.55 -24.99
C THR A 2 -5.23 -44.53 -23.61
N ASP A 3 -4.44 -45.56 -23.24
CA ASP A 3 -3.73 -45.61 -21.96
C ASP A 3 -2.89 -44.34 -21.68
N ARG A 4 -2.37 -43.71 -22.75
CA ARG A 4 -1.65 -42.43 -22.68
C ARG A 4 -2.50 -41.26 -22.18
N GLU A 5 -3.81 -41.26 -22.46
CA GLU A 5 -4.73 -40.23 -21.93
C GLU A 5 -5.03 -40.47 -20.45
N ALA A 6 -5.14 -41.72 -20.02
CA ALA A 6 -5.31 -42.07 -18.61
C ALA A 6 -4.06 -41.70 -17.80
N GLU A 7 -2.88 -41.97 -18.32
CA GLU A 7 -1.60 -41.63 -17.71
C GLU A 7 -1.40 -40.10 -17.62
N ARG A 8 -1.69 -39.36 -18.70
CA ARG A 8 -1.69 -37.88 -18.67
C ARG A 8 -2.68 -37.30 -17.66
N ARG A 9 -3.85 -37.92 -17.48
CA ARG A 9 -4.83 -37.50 -16.47
C ARG A 9 -4.33 -37.76 -15.05
N ARG A 10 -3.69 -38.91 -14.80
CA ARG A 10 -3.08 -39.25 -13.51
C ARG A 10 -1.93 -38.29 -13.17
N ALA A 11 -1.03 -38.04 -14.12
CA ALA A 11 0.08 -37.10 -13.94
C ALA A 11 -0.42 -35.67 -13.65
N ARG A 12 -1.46 -35.20 -14.34
CA ARG A 12 -2.09 -33.90 -14.07
C ARG A 12 -2.77 -33.82 -12.71
N ARG A 13 -3.39 -34.92 -12.23
CA ARG A 13 -3.99 -34.96 -10.89
C ARG A 13 -2.91 -34.92 -9.81
N ALA A 14 -1.88 -35.74 -9.92
CA ALA A 14 -0.75 -35.75 -8.99
C ALA A 14 -0.05 -34.38 -8.92
N ALA A 15 0.19 -33.72 -10.06
CA ALA A 15 0.77 -32.38 -10.09
C ALA A 15 -0.10 -31.35 -9.35
N ARG A 16 -1.42 -31.39 -9.54
CA ARG A 16 -2.37 -30.50 -8.84
C ARG A 16 -2.41 -30.76 -7.34
N GLU A 17 -2.37 -32.02 -6.91
CA GLU A 17 -2.35 -32.38 -5.49
C GLU A 17 -1.08 -31.88 -4.80
N VAL A 18 0.08 -32.02 -5.44
CA VAL A 18 1.36 -31.48 -4.94
C VAL A 18 1.31 -29.96 -4.82
N GLU A 19 0.75 -29.28 -5.82
CA GLU A 19 0.60 -27.83 -5.84
C GLU A 19 -0.37 -27.33 -4.76
N GLN A 20 -1.51 -28.01 -4.59
CA GLN A 20 -2.47 -27.73 -3.52
C GLN A 20 -1.86 -27.93 -2.13
N ALA A 21 -1.09 -29.00 -1.93
CA ALA A 21 -0.39 -29.24 -0.67
C ALA A 21 0.70 -28.20 -0.39
N ALA A 22 1.40 -27.70 -1.42
CA ALA A 22 2.35 -26.60 -1.29
C ALA A 22 1.64 -25.29 -0.91
N GLN A 23 0.52 -24.97 -1.56
CA GLN A 23 -0.30 -23.80 -1.27
C GLN A 23 -0.89 -23.85 0.15
N ALA A 24 -1.44 -24.98 0.58
CA ALA A 24 -1.98 -25.14 1.94
C ALA A 24 -0.90 -24.91 3.02
N ARG A 25 0.32 -25.43 2.80
CA ARG A 25 1.46 -25.18 3.69
C ARG A 25 1.87 -23.71 3.70
N PHE A 26 1.88 -23.05 2.54
CA PHE A 26 2.15 -21.63 2.44
C PHE A 26 1.10 -20.81 3.21
N LEU A 27 -0.20 -21.06 2.98
CA LEU A 27 -1.29 -20.34 3.65
C LEU A 27 -1.21 -20.49 5.17
N ARG A 28 -0.85 -21.69 5.66
CA ARG A 28 -0.62 -21.91 7.09
C ARG A 28 0.53 -21.04 7.61
N ARG A 29 1.67 -21.02 6.92
CA ARG A 29 2.83 -20.18 7.30
C ARG A 29 2.49 -18.69 7.25
N PHE A 30 1.74 -18.27 6.22
CA PHE A 30 1.26 -16.90 6.08
C PHE A 30 0.35 -16.49 7.23
N ARG A 31 -0.62 -17.32 7.62
CA ARG A 31 -1.49 -17.06 8.78
C ARG A 31 -0.70 -16.94 10.07
N VAL A 32 0.30 -17.79 10.28
CA VAL A 32 1.19 -17.69 11.45
C VAL A 32 1.94 -16.36 11.43
N ALA A 33 2.51 -15.98 10.28
CA ALA A 33 3.19 -14.69 10.13
C ALA A 33 2.24 -13.50 10.35
N GLU A 34 1.00 -13.59 9.88
CA GLU A 34 -0.04 -12.58 10.08
C GLU A 34 -0.34 -12.36 11.57
N VAL A 35 -0.53 -13.45 12.32
CA VAL A 35 -0.77 -13.42 13.77
C VAL A 35 0.44 -12.84 14.50
N VAL A 36 1.65 -13.31 14.18
CA VAL A 36 2.89 -12.82 14.79
C VAL A 36 3.10 -11.33 14.51
N ALA A 37 2.89 -10.89 13.26
CA ALA A 37 3.00 -9.47 12.90
C ALA A 37 1.99 -8.61 13.69
N THR A 38 0.75 -9.08 13.81
CA THR A 38 -0.27 -8.37 14.59
C THR A 38 0.11 -8.30 16.07
N ALA A 39 0.60 -9.40 16.64
CA ALA A 39 1.07 -9.43 18.03
C ALA A 39 2.24 -8.47 18.26
N LEU A 40 3.19 -8.39 17.32
CA LEU A 40 4.31 -7.44 17.38
C LEU A 40 3.85 -5.99 17.32
N VAL A 41 2.86 -5.67 16.49
CA VAL A 41 2.27 -4.33 16.44
C VAL A 41 1.61 -3.99 17.77
N LEU A 42 0.77 -4.89 18.31
CA LEU A 42 0.13 -4.66 19.60
C LEU A 42 1.16 -4.52 20.73
N GLY A 43 2.20 -5.36 20.75
CA GLY A 43 3.31 -5.22 21.69
C GLY A 43 4.02 -3.87 21.56
N THR A 44 4.25 -3.39 20.33
CA THR A 44 4.86 -2.08 20.07
C THR A 44 3.96 -0.95 20.56
N VAL A 45 2.66 -1.02 20.30
CA VAL A 45 1.66 -0.04 20.78
C VAL A 45 1.67 0.03 22.31
N VAL A 46 1.62 -1.11 22.98
CA VAL A 46 1.67 -1.19 24.44
C VAL A 46 2.98 -0.63 24.99
N LEU A 47 4.12 -0.91 24.34
CA LEU A 47 5.42 -0.37 24.76
C LEU A 47 5.53 1.15 24.55
N LEU A 48 4.99 1.67 23.44
CA LEU A 48 4.98 3.11 23.17
C LEU A 48 4.10 3.86 24.18
N LEU A 49 2.91 3.33 24.45
CA LEU A 49 1.96 3.96 25.38
C LEU A 49 2.34 3.76 26.84
N GLY A 50 2.89 2.59 27.20
CA GLY A 50 3.32 2.25 28.55
C GLY A 50 4.43 3.15 29.11
N ARG A 51 5.11 3.91 28.24
CA ARG A 51 6.12 4.91 28.64
C ARG A 51 5.52 6.26 29.04
N LEU A 52 4.28 6.55 28.64
CA LEU A 52 3.71 7.89 28.69
C LEU A 52 2.76 8.11 29.88
N GLY A 53 2.27 7.03 30.52
CA GLY A 53 1.21 7.14 31.52
C GLY A 53 -0.08 7.76 30.94
N PRO A 54 -1.21 7.72 31.66
CA PRO A 54 -2.46 8.34 31.22
C PRO A 54 -2.62 9.82 31.64
N ASP A 55 -1.55 10.51 32.04
CA ASP A 55 -1.64 11.88 32.59
C ASP A 55 -1.81 12.97 31.52
N GLU A 56 -2.66 13.97 31.80
CA GLU A 56 -3.03 15.06 30.89
C GLU A 56 -1.88 16.01 30.50
N SER A 57 -0.80 16.06 31.29
CA SER A 57 0.33 16.97 31.06
C SER A 57 1.23 16.58 29.88
N ALA A 58 1.07 15.39 29.30
CA ALA A 58 1.93 14.82 28.25
C ALA A 58 1.33 14.87 26.84
N SER A 59 0.41 15.79 26.55
CA SER A 59 -0.37 15.83 25.28
C SER A 59 0.47 15.79 23.99
N SER A 60 1.65 16.43 23.98
CA SER A 60 2.58 16.41 22.84
C SER A 60 3.24 15.04 22.63
N GLU A 61 3.56 14.34 23.72
CA GLU A 61 4.17 13.01 23.70
C GLU A 61 3.15 11.93 23.29
N VAL A 62 1.90 12.05 23.77
CA VAL A 62 0.78 11.19 23.35
C VAL A 62 0.52 11.34 21.85
N THR A 63 0.52 12.57 21.33
CA THR A 63 0.34 12.82 19.88
C THR A 63 1.46 12.20 19.05
N SER A 64 2.72 12.29 19.53
CA SER A 64 3.87 11.65 18.89
C SER A 64 3.75 10.12 18.90
N ALA A 65 3.36 9.53 20.03
CA ALA A 65 3.15 8.09 20.12
C ALA A 65 2.01 7.61 19.22
N LEU A 66 0.90 8.34 19.14
CA LEU A 66 -0.20 8.01 18.22
C LEU A 66 0.23 8.08 16.76
N SER A 67 1.06 9.06 16.40
CA SER A 67 1.65 9.16 15.06
C SER A 67 2.53 7.94 14.76
N ALA A 68 3.37 7.53 15.72
CA ALA A 68 4.19 6.32 15.58
C ALA A 68 3.33 5.06 15.45
N ILE A 69 2.24 4.93 16.22
CA ILE A 69 1.28 3.83 16.14
C ILE A 69 0.64 3.77 14.74
N MET A 70 0.22 4.91 14.19
CA MET A 70 -0.33 4.98 12.83
C MET A 70 0.67 4.50 11.78
N VAL A 71 1.95 4.89 11.90
CA VAL A 71 3.03 4.43 11.00
C VAL A 71 3.23 2.92 11.10
N VAL A 72 3.31 2.38 12.31
CA VAL A 72 3.48 0.93 12.54
C VAL A 72 2.30 0.15 11.96
N LEU A 73 1.07 0.62 12.18
CA LEU A 73 -0.14 0.01 11.62
C LEU A 73 -0.14 0.06 10.08
N GLY A 74 0.22 1.20 9.49
CA GLY A 74 0.34 1.34 8.04
C GLY A 74 1.38 0.39 7.44
N LEU A 75 2.55 0.25 8.08
CA LEU A 75 3.58 -0.68 7.65
C LEU A 75 3.13 -2.14 7.73
N GLN A 76 2.43 -2.53 8.81
CA GLN A 76 1.85 -3.86 8.94
C GLN A 76 0.93 -4.19 7.75
N TRP A 77 0.01 -3.28 7.44
CA TRP A 77 -0.91 -3.45 6.30
C TRP A 77 -0.18 -3.52 4.96
N ALA A 78 0.85 -2.69 4.76
CA ALA A 78 1.66 -2.72 3.54
C ALA A 78 2.35 -4.09 3.34
N VAL A 79 2.98 -4.62 4.39
CA VAL A 79 3.67 -5.92 4.35
C VAL A 79 2.68 -7.06 4.08
N ILE A 80 1.57 -7.10 4.83
CA ILE A 80 0.58 -8.18 4.72
C ILE A 80 -0.11 -8.15 3.36
N ALA A 81 -0.43 -6.96 2.85
CA ALA A 81 -1.02 -6.81 1.53
C ALA A 81 -0.05 -7.20 0.42
N ARG A 82 1.24 -6.85 0.54
CA ARG A 82 2.25 -7.27 -0.44
C ARG A 82 2.34 -8.79 -0.52
N VAL A 83 2.42 -9.47 0.62
CA VAL A 83 2.53 -10.94 0.67
C VAL A 83 1.21 -11.59 0.23
N GLY A 84 0.07 -11.11 0.72
CA GLY A 84 -1.26 -11.61 0.34
C GLY A 84 -1.57 -11.44 -1.15
N LEU A 85 -1.17 -10.31 -1.74
CA LEU A 85 -1.31 -10.07 -3.18
C LEU A 85 -0.45 -11.04 -3.99
N GLN A 86 0.76 -11.36 -3.53
CA GLN A 86 1.61 -12.35 -4.18
C GLN A 86 0.97 -13.73 -4.19
N VAL A 87 0.35 -14.14 -3.09
CA VAL A 87 -0.41 -15.40 -3.03
C VAL A 87 -1.53 -15.40 -4.05
N TYR A 88 -2.29 -14.31 -4.11
CA TYR A 88 -3.41 -14.20 -5.03
C TYR A 88 -2.95 -14.26 -6.51
N LEU A 89 -1.87 -13.56 -6.85
CA LEU A 89 -1.34 -13.52 -8.22
C LEU A 89 -0.65 -14.82 -8.66
N THR A 90 -0.04 -15.55 -7.72
CA THR A 90 0.64 -16.83 -7.99
C THR A 90 -0.27 -18.05 -7.87
N ALA A 91 -1.53 -17.86 -7.45
CA ALA A 91 -2.50 -18.94 -7.36
C ALA A 91 -2.85 -19.45 -8.76
N SER A 92 -2.43 -20.68 -9.06
CA SER A 92 -2.79 -21.45 -10.25
C SER A 92 -4.25 -21.90 -10.27
N ASP A 93 -4.87 -21.98 -9.08
CA ASP A 93 -6.28 -22.36 -8.95
C ASP A 93 -7.21 -21.17 -9.23
N ARG A 94 -7.99 -21.27 -10.31
CA ARG A 94 -9.05 -20.31 -10.66
C ARG A 94 -10.06 -20.10 -9.52
N ARG A 95 -10.23 -21.07 -8.61
CA ARG A 95 -11.11 -20.89 -7.43
C ARG A 95 -10.53 -19.92 -6.41
N LEU A 96 -9.21 -19.93 -6.21
CA LEU A 96 -8.53 -18.95 -5.36
C LEU A 96 -8.50 -17.56 -6.01
N GLN A 97 -8.34 -17.48 -7.33
CA GLN A 97 -8.49 -16.20 -8.05
C GLN A 97 -9.92 -15.64 -7.92
N ARG A 98 -10.95 -16.50 -7.78
CA ARG A 98 -12.33 -16.08 -7.48
C ARG A 98 -12.58 -15.80 -5.99
N THR A 99 -11.67 -16.24 -5.13
CA THR A 99 -11.78 -15.99 -3.70
C THR A 99 -11.22 -14.59 -3.45
N PRO A 100 -12.03 -13.66 -2.96
CA PRO A 100 -11.55 -12.30 -2.83
C PRO A 100 -10.40 -12.25 -1.81
N PRO A 101 -9.38 -11.41 -2.05
CA PRO A 101 -8.12 -11.42 -1.32
C PRO A 101 -8.31 -11.21 0.19
N TYR A 102 -9.36 -10.51 0.61
CA TYR A 102 -9.70 -10.30 2.01
C TYR A 102 -10.07 -11.59 2.76
N ARG A 103 -10.45 -12.69 2.09
CA ARG A 103 -10.69 -13.99 2.75
C ARG A 103 -9.40 -14.73 3.10
N VAL A 104 -8.28 -14.30 2.53
CA VAL A 104 -6.95 -14.82 2.89
C VAL A 104 -6.46 -14.15 4.19
N TRP A 105 -6.91 -12.93 4.46
CA TRP A 105 -6.57 -12.16 5.65
C TRP A 105 -7.61 -12.41 6.74
N VAL A 106 -7.16 -12.93 7.89
CA VAL A 106 -8.10 -13.30 8.96
C VAL A 106 -8.00 -12.34 10.13
N VAL A 107 -6.81 -11.85 10.44
CA VAL A 107 -6.54 -11.10 11.68
C VAL A 107 -6.26 -9.64 11.38
N THR A 108 -5.58 -9.36 10.28
CA THR A 108 -5.17 -8.01 9.86
C THR A 108 -6.33 -7.01 9.79
N PRO A 109 -7.51 -7.36 9.25
CA PRO A 109 -8.64 -6.43 9.20
C PRO A 109 -9.09 -5.92 10.58
N PHE A 110 -8.83 -6.69 11.64
CA PHE A 110 -9.18 -6.33 13.01
C PHE A 110 -8.11 -5.51 13.72
N SER A 111 -6.91 -5.37 13.15
CA SER A 111 -5.82 -4.61 13.78
C SER A 111 -6.18 -3.17 14.17
N PRO A 112 -6.95 -2.37 13.40
CA PRO A 112 -7.35 -1.03 13.84
C PRO A 112 -8.21 -1.06 15.11
N VAL A 113 -9.08 -2.06 15.23
CA VAL A 113 -9.95 -2.25 16.41
C VAL A 113 -9.11 -2.70 17.61
N LEU A 114 -8.17 -3.63 17.41
CA LEU A 114 -7.30 -4.10 18.49
C LEU A 114 -6.38 -2.98 19.01
N VAL A 115 -5.85 -2.13 18.12
CA VAL A 115 -5.08 -0.95 18.50
C VAL A 115 -5.95 0.07 19.23
N LEU A 116 -7.19 0.29 18.79
CA LEU A 116 -8.14 1.16 19.48
C LEU A 116 -8.42 0.67 20.91
N LEU A 117 -8.60 -0.64 21.10
CA LEU A 117 -8.76 -1.23 22.43
C LEU A 117 -7.51 -1.05 23.30
N ALA A 118 -6.31 -1.13 22.70
CA ALA A 118 -5.07 -0.87 23.42
C ALA A 118 -4.92 0.60 23.84
N VAL A 119 -5.43 1.55 23.06
CA VAL A 119 -5.38 2.99 23.35
C VAL A 119 -6.50 3.43 24.31
N LEU A 120 -7.53 2.61 24.49
CA LEU A 120 -8.73 2.92 25.29
C LEU A 120 -8.44 3.49 26.69
N PRO A 121 -7.48 2.98 27.49
CA PRO A 121 -7.18 3.53 28.81
C PRO A 121 -6.79 5.02 28.78
N TRP A 122 -6.03 5.46 27.77
CA TRP A 122 -5.64 6.86 27.59
C TRP A 122 -6.83 7.73 27.18
N VAL A 123 -7.76 7.18 26.39
CA VAL A 123 -8.98 7.91 26.01
C VAL A 123 -9.90 8.09 27.22
N LEU A 124 -10.04 7.06 28.05
CA LEU A 124 -10.83 7.12 29.28
C LEU A 124 -10.17 7.99 30.36
N GLY A 125 -8.83 8.05 30.38
CA GLY A 125 -8.05 8.89 31.29
C GLY A 125 -8.04 10.39 30.94
N GLY A 126 -8.69 10.82 29.85
CA GLY A 126 -8.80 12.24 29.49
C GLY A 126 -7.58 12.83 28.79
N SER A 127 -6.58 12.02 28.41
CA SER A 127 -5.30 12.49 27.85
C SER A 127 -5.39 13.26 26.51
N PHE A 128 -6.59 13.38 25.93
CA PHE A 128 -6.87 14.09 24.68
C PHE A 128 -7.38 15.52 24.88
N GLY A 129 -7.47 15.98 26.12
CA GLY A 129 -7.80 17.35 26.48
C GLY A 129 -9.24 17.55 26.98
N PRO A 130 -9.47 18.60 27.78
CA PRO A 130 -10.77 18.88 28.38
C PRO A 130 -11.80 19.27 27.32
N GLY A 131 -13.03 18.74 27.44
CA GLY A 131 -14.16 19.09 26.58
C GLY A 131 -14.39 18.18 25.37
N HIS A 132 -13.55 17.17 25.14
CA HIS A 132 -13.79 16.15 24.11
C HIS A 132 -14.65 15.01 24.64
N SER A 133 -15.64 14.57 23.86
CA SER A 133 -16.43 13.39 24.20
C SER A 133 -15.59 12.12 23.98
N VAL A 134 -15.60 11.20 24.95
CA VAL A 134 -14.91 9.90 24.85
C VAL A 134 -15.30 9.17 23.55
N VAL A 135 -16.59 9.16 23.24
CA VAL A 135 -17.12 8.54 22.02
C VAL A 135 -16.57 9.23 20.76
N GLY A 136 -16.49 10.56 20.75
CA GLY A 136 -15.93 11.32 19.64
C GLY A 136 -14.44 11.03 19.43
N SER A 137 -13.66 10.96 20.50
CA SER A 137 -12.23 10.62 20.45
C SER A 137 -12.00 9.19 19.96
N LEU A 138 -12.78 8.22 20.44
CA LEU A 138 -12.71 6.83 19.96
C LEU A 138 -13.05 6.71 18.48
N TRP A 139 -14.08 7.43 18.04
CA TRP A 139 -14.48 7.43 16.63
C TRP A 139 -13.41 8.06 15.73
N LEU A 140 -12.82 9.18 16.14
CA LEU A 140 -11.74 9.82 15.40
C LEU A 140 -10.51 8.92 15.31
N LEU A 141 -10.08 8.32 16.42
CA LEU A 141 -8.95 7.38 16.45
C LEU A 141 -9.21 6.16 15.56
N PHE A 142 -10.42 5.61 15.60
CA PHE A 142 -10.81 4.53 14.71
C PHE A 142 -10.66 4.93 13.24
N LEU A 143 -11.18 6.10 12.85
CA LEU A 143 -11.05 6.60 11.49
C LEU A 143 -9.58 6.81 11.09
N LEU A 144 -8.75 7.34 11.99
CA LEU A 144 -7.32 7.52 11.76
C LEU A 144 -6.60 6.19 11.57
N PHE A 145 -6.90 5.17 12.39
CA PHE A 145 -6.31 3.84 12.25
C PHE A 145 -6.76 3.14 10.95
N VAL A 146 -8.03 3.28 10.57
CA VAL A 146 -8.53 2.79 9.27
C VAL A 146 -7.85 3.53 8.11
N LEU A 147 -7.68 4.84 8.21
CA LEU A 147 -6.97 5.63 7.22
C LEU A 147 -5.50 5.20 7.10
N ALA A 148 -4.82 5.00 8.23
CA ALA A 148 -3.43 4.53 8.28
C ALA A 148 -3.28 3.14 7.63
N ALA A 149 -4.21 2.22 7.92
CA ALA A 149 -4.29 0.92 7.26
C ALA A 149 -4.49 1.03 5.74
N GLY A 150 -5.42 1.89 5.31
CA GLY A 150 -5.67 2.17 3.90
C GLY A 150 -4.47 2.80 3.18
N LEU A 151 -3.78 3.73 3.83
CA LEU A 151 -2.54 4.32 3.33
C LEU A 151 -1.42 3.26 3.24
N GLY A 152 -1.35 2.34 4.20
CA GLY A 152 -0.47 1.18 4.15
C GLY A 152 -0.69 0.32 2.90
N LEU A 153 -1.94 0.05 2.54
CA LEU A 153 -2.27 -0.64 1.29
C LEU A 153 -1.79 0.12 0.06
N LEU A 154 -2.01 1.44 0.03
CA LEU A 154 -1.58 2.31 -1.08
C LEU A 154 -0.06 2.45 -1.18
N ALA A 155 0.66 2.31 -0.06
CA ALA A 155 2.12 2.31 -0.04
C ALA A 155 2.72 1.11 -0.82
N VAL A 156 1.97 0.03 -1.00
CA VAL A 156 2.42 -1.14 -1.77
C VAL A 156 2.67 -0.76 -3.25
N PRO A 157 1.68 -0.30 -4.03
CA PRO A 157 1.93 0.11 -5.41
C PRO A 157 2.75 1.41 -5.50
N ALA A 158 2.66 2.31 -4.52
CA ALA A 158 3.30 3.62 -4.59
C ALA A 158 4.80 3.60 -4.23
N VAL A 159 5.22 2.75 -3.30
CA VAL A 159 6.58 2.74 -2.75
C VAL A 159 7.24 1.38 -2.88
N LEU A 160 6.62 0.33 -2.35
CA LEU A 160 7.24 -0.99 -2.27
C LEU A 160 7.42 -1.63 -3.66
N ALA A 161 6.42 -1.53 -4.53
CA ALA A 161 6.49 -2.07 -5.89
C ALA A 161 7.61 -1.42 -6.73
N PRO A 162 7.74 -0.07 -6.80
CA PRO A 162 8.90 0.56 -7.43
C PRO A 162 10.24 0.06 -6.88
N LEU A 163 10.41 0.03 -5.56
CA LEU A 163 11.67 -0.39 -4.93
C LEU A 163 12.01 -1.85 -5.28
N GLU A 164 11.02 -2.73 -5.28
CA GLU A 164 11.22 -4.13 -5.63
C GLU A 164 11.54 -4.32 -7.12
N LEU A 165 10.87 -3.60 -8.00
CA LEU A 165 11.16 -3.62 -9.44
C LEU A 165 12.55 -3.07 -9.73
N LEU A 166 12.97 -2.00 -9.04
CA LEU A 166 14.35 -1.49 -9.10
C LEU A 166 15.35 -2.54 -8.64
N ALA A 167 15.15 -3.13 -7.46
CA ALA A 167 16.08 -4.12 -6.91
C ALA A 167 16.21 -5.35 -7.82
N ARG A 168 15.09 -5.88 -8.32
CA ARG A 168 15.07 -7.02 -9.26
C ARG A 168 15.70 -6.65 -10.60
N GLY A 169 15.38 -5.47 -11.14
CA GLY A 169 15.92 -4.98 -12.39
C GLY A 169 17.42 -4.75 -12.33
N ALA A 170 17.90 -4.07 -11.30
CA ALA A 170 19.32 -3.85 -11.05
C ALA A 170 20.07 -5.17 -10.84
N GLY A 171 19.50 -6.10 -10.06
CA GLY A 171 20.10 -7.43 -9.87
C GLY A 171 20.28 -8.20 -11.18
N ARG A 172 19.27 -8.18 -12.07
CA ARG A 172 19.35 -8.83 -13.39
C ARG A 172 20.29 -8.12 -14.36
N LEU A 173 20.36 -6.79 -14.31
CA LEU A 173 21.30 -6.01 -15.13
C LEU A 173 22.75 -6.27 -14.73
N LEU A 174 23.03 -6.33 -13.43
CA LEU A 174 24.38 -6.51 -12.89
C LEU A 174 24.87 -7.96 -12.97
N ARG A 175 23.97 -8.95 -12.77
CA ARG A 175 24.33 -10.38 -12.72
C ARG A 175 24.01 -11.15 -14.00
N GLY A 176 23.27 -10.55 -14.93
CA GLY A 176 22.90 -11.20 -16.18
C GLY A 176 24.10 -11.33 -17.13
N THR A 177 24.42 -12.57 -17.49
CA THR A 177 25.41 -12.88 -18.53
C THR A 177 24.83 -12.67 -19.93
N ASP A 178 23.53 -12.88 -20.09
CA ASP A 178 22.88 -12.93 -21.39
C ASP A 178 22.07 -11.65 -21.68
N GLU A 179 22.06 -11.24 -22.96
CA GLU A 179 21.37 -10.06 -23.48
C GLU A 179 19.87 -10.06 -23.14
N SER A 180 19.21 -11.22 -23.18
CA SER A 180 17.79 -11.41 -22.83
C SER A 180 17.51 -11.04 -21.37
N THR A 181 18.34 -11.52 -20.44
CA THR A 181 18.22 -11.27 -19.00
C THR A 181 18.45 -9.79 -18.68
N ARG A 182 19.39 -9.14 -19.37
CA ARG A 182 19.64 -7.70 -19.24
C ARG A 182 18.49 -6.86 -19.78
N ARG A 183 17.89 -7.24 -20.91
CA ARG A 183 16.71 -6.56 -21.48
C ARG A 183 15.49 -6.68 -20.57
N GLU A 184 15.25 -7.85 -19.99
CA GLU A 184 14.21 -8.02 -18.96
C GLU A 184 14.49 -7.16 -17.72
N GLY A 185 15.74 -7.14 -17.25
CA GLY A 185 16.18 -6.27 -16.15
C GLY A 185 15.90 -4.79 -16.41
N ALA A 186 16.24 -4.30 -17.61
CA ALA A 186 15.93 -2.94 -18.05
C ALA A 186 14.42 -2.66 -18.12
N GLY A 187 13.61 -3.66 -18.45
CA GLY A 187 12.16 -3.59 -18.41
C GLY A 187 11.63 -3.34 -16.98
N TYR A 188 12.14 -4.08 -16.00
CA TYR A 188 11.78 -3.87 -14.59
C TYR A 188 12.20 -2.49 -14.08
N VAL A 189 13.41 -2.03 -14.39
CA VAL A 189 13.87 -0.68 -14.01
C VAL A 189 12.97 0.40 -14.63
N ARG A 190 12.62 0.27 -15.92
CA ARG A 190 11.69 1.20 -16.58
C ARG A 190 10.32 1.23 -15.91
N GLY A 191 9.75 0.05 -15.60
CA GLY A 191 8.47 -0.04 -14.89
C GLY A 191 8.54 0.60 -13.50
N ALA A 192 9.66 0.42 -12.79
CA ALA A 192 9.87 1.00 -11.48
C ALA A 192 9.97 2.53 -11.52
N LEU A 193 10.74 3.08 -12.48
CA LEU A 193 10.86 4.51 -12.69
C LEU A 193 9.51 5.14 -13.06
N TYR A 194 8.69 4.44 -13.86
CA TYR A 194 7.36 4.91 -14.21
C TYR A 194 6.43 5.00 -12.98
N LEU A 195 6.36 3.94 -12.17
CA LEU A 195 5.57 3.96 -10.93
C LEU A 195 6.11 4.99 -9.93
N GLY A 196 7.44 5.08 -9.78
CA GLY A 196 8.08 6.09 -8.95
C GLY A 196 7.76 7.51 -9.40
N ALA A 197 7.77 7.77 -10.71
CA ALA A 197 7.40 9.08 -11.27
C ALA A 197 5.94 9.44 -10.98
N ILE A 198 5.01 8.48 -11.05
CA ILE A 198 3.61 8.69 -10.66
C ILE A 198 3.51 9.04 -9.18
N THR A 199 4.19 8.30 -8.30
CA THR A 199 4.20 8.58 -6.86
C THR A 199 4.74 9.97 -6.56
N VAL A 200 5.89 10.32 -7.14
CA VAL A 200 6.49 11.64 -6.98
C VAL A 200 5.56 12.73 -7.50
N PHE A 201 4.93 12.53 -8.66
CA PHE A 201 3.93 13.45 -9.20
C PHE A 201 2.78 13.69 -8.20
N VAL A 202 2.19 12.62 -7.67
CA VAL A 202 1.09 12.73 -6.69
C VAL A 202 1.53 13.49 -5.44
N LEU A 203 2.73 13.21 -4.90
CA LEU A 203 3.26 13.87 -3.71
C LEU A 203 3.56 15.36 -3.95
N VAL A 204 4.19 15.68 -5.09
CA VAL A 204 4.51 17.06 -5.49
C VAL A 204 3.24 17.87 -5.65
N VAL A 205 2.22 17.30 -6.30
CA VAL A 205 0.93 17.95 -6.50
C VAL A 205 0.17 18.14 -5.19
N ALA A 206 0.14 17.12 -4.34
CA ALA A 206 -0.49 17.21 -3.01
C ALA A 206 0.19 18.25 -2.11
N GLY A 207 1.52 18.42 -2.23
CA GLY A 207 2.28 19.45 -1.50
C GLY A 207 2.19 20.86 -2.09
N ALA A 208 1.72 21.02 -3.33
CA ALA A 208 1.67 22.30 -4.02
C ALA A 208 0.41 23.13 -3.70
N VAL A 209 -0.70 22.47 -3.35
CA VAL A 209 -2.03 23.08 -3.17
C VAL A 209 -2.41 23.08 -1.69
N ASP A 210 -2.96 24.20 -1.20
CA ASP A 210 -3.58 24.23 0.12
C ASP A 210 -4.92 23.48 0.08
N LEU A 211 -4.95 22.29 0.66
CA LEU A 211 -6.19 21.51 0.77
C LEU A 211 -7.01 21.89 2.00
N GLY A 212 -6.55 22.83 2.83
CA GLY A 212 -7.16 23.21 4.10
C GLY A 212 -8.55 23.84 3.98
N GLY A 213 -8.85 24.52 2.86
CA GLY A 213 -10.13 25.20 2.63
C GLY A 213 -11.17 24.42 1.81
N SER A 214 -10.77 23.36 1.09
CA SER A 214 -11.55 22.83 -0.05
C SER A 214 -12.42 21.58 0.25
N GLY A 215 -12.49 21.15 1.52
CA GLY A 215 -13.43 20.10 1.97
C GLY A 215 -13.43 18.82 1.11
N ARG A 216 -14.60 18.18 0.94
CA ARG A 216 -14.75 16.92 0.17
C ARG A 216 -14.44 17.04 -1.33
N ALA A 217 -14.24 18.26 -1.86
CA ALA A 217 -14.00 18.55 -3.28
C ALA A 217 -12.54 18.95 -3.59
N ALA A 218 -11.61 18.75 -2.65
CA ALA A 218 -10.18 19.02 -2.82
C ALA A 218 -9.58 18.49 -4.14
N TRP A 219 -10.08 17.35 -4.65
CA TRP A 219 -9.58 16.75 -5.89
C TRP A 219 -9.87 17.59 -7.15
N SER A 220 -11.02 18.28 -7.23
CA SER A 220 -11.33 19.11 -8.40
C SER A 220 -10.48 20.37 -8.40
N SER A 221 -10.25 20.96 -7.23
CA SER A 221 -9.31 22.08 -7.05
C SER A 221 -7.89 21.70 -7.48
N VAL A 222 -7.40 20.51 -7.12
CA VAL A 222 -6.11 19.99 -7.56
C VAL A 222 -6.04 19.83 -9.09
N VAL A 223 -7.09 19.31 -9.72
CA VAL A 223 -7.16 19.14 -11.17
C VAL A 223 -7.17 20.49 -11.88
N LEU A 224 -7.97 21.45 -11.41
CA LEU A 224 -8.00 22.81 -11.97
C LEU A 224 -6.64 23.51 -11.82
N ALA A 225 -6.00 23.39 -10.65
CA ALA A 225 -4.67 23.91 -10.39
C ALA A 225 -3.62 23.30 -11.33
N LEU A 226 -3.66 21.99 -11.57
CA LEU A 226 -2.79 21.31 -12.52
C LEU A 226 -3.03 21.76 -13.97
N LEU A 227 -4.27 22.00 -14.36
CA LEU A 227 -4.61 22.46 -15.71
C LEU A 227 -4.37 23.97 -15.91
N GLY A 228 -4.04 24.70 -14.85
CA GLY A 228 -3.90 26.16 -14.89
C GLY A 228 -5.23 26.88 -15.13
N LEU A 229 -6.34 26.22 -14.81
CA LEU A 229 -7.67 26.77 -14.92
C LEU A 229 -8.02 27.58 -13.67
N PRO A 230 -8.70 28.72 -13.79
CA PRO A 230 -9.14 29.50 -12.63
C PRO A 230 -10.06 28.65 -11.73
N GLY A 231 -9.92 28.78 -10.42
CA GLY A 231 -10.72 28.07 -9.44
C GLY A 231 -10.45 28.55 -8.02
N ASP A 232 -11.30 28.13 -7.09
CA ASP A 232 -11.18 28.45 -5.67
C ASP A 232 -10.18 27.48 -5.01
N TYR A 233 -8.90 27.79 -5.17
CA TYR A 233 -7.80 27.04 -4.59
C TYR A 233 -6.60 27.95 -4.30
N ASP A 234 -6.01 27.77 -3.12
CA ASP A 234 -4.78 28.45 -2.74
C ASP A 234 -3.56 27.61 -3.11
N VAL A 235 -2.55 28.27 -3.68
CA VAL A 235 -1.28 27.64 -4.05
C VAL A 235 -0.25 27.93 -2.97
N ARG A 236 0.08 26.92 -2.16
CA ARG A 236 1.12 27.04 -1.12
C ARG A 236 2.51 27.20 -1.71
N ASN A 237 2.80 26.48 -2.79
CA ASN A 237 4.11 26.49 -3.42
C ASN A 237 4.00 26.50 -4.96
N PRO A 238 4.12 27.68 -5.58
CA PRO A 238 4.02 27.83 -7.04
C PRO A 238 5.07 27.02 -7.80
N ALA A 239 6.28 26.86 -7.25
CA ALA A 239 7.35 26.11 -7.88
C ALA A 239 7.03 24.60 -7.93
N LEU A 240 6.50 24.04 -6.84
CA LEU A 240 6.02 22.65 -6.82
C LEU A 240 4.84 22.45 -7.78
N LEU A 241 3.95 23.43 -7.91
CA LEU A 241 2.84 23.34 -8.87
C LEU A 241 3.37 23.29 -10.31
N TRP A 242 4.34 24.14 -10.67
CA TRP A 242 4.99 24.09 -11.98
C TRP A 242 5.73 22.78 -12.23
N ALA A 243 6.44 22.26 -11.23
CA ALA A 243 7.08 20.94 -11.32
C ALA A 243 6.04 19.83 -11.56
N GLY A 244 4.92 19.86 -10.84
CA GLY A 244 3.78 18.96 -11.04
C GLY A 244 3.23 19.05 -12.47
N ARG A 245 3.00 20.26 -12.99
CA ARG A 245 2.55 20.48 -14.38
C ARG A 245 3.53 19.92 -15.42
N ALA A 246 4.81 20.16 -15.24
CA ALA A 246 5.85 19.63 -16.13
C ALA A 246 5.86 18.09 -16.13
N MET A 247 5.73 17.46 -14.95
CA MET A 247 5.62 16.01 -14.83
C MET A 247 4.34 15.47 -15.48
N LEU A 248 3.19 16.15 -15.32
CA LEU A 248 1.95 15.78 -16.00
C LEU A 248 2.11 15.81 -17.52
N LEU A 249 2.71 16.87 -18.07
CA LEU A 249 2.98 16.98 -19.50
C LEU A 249 3.93 15.87 -19.98
N ALA A 250 4.97 15.57 -19.23
CA ALA A 250 5.90 14.48 -19.56
C ALA A 250 5.20 13.11 -19.57
N LEU A 251 4.32 12.84 -18.59
CA LEU A 251 3.53 11.61 -18.53
C LEU A 251 2.54 11.52 -19.69
N LEU A 252 1.84 12.60 -20.02
CA LEU A 252 0.91 12.66 -21.16
C LEU A 252 1.64 12.48 -22.50
N ALA A 253 2.76 13.17 -22.70
CA ALA A 253 3.60 13.00 -23.89
C ALA A 253 4.10 11.55 -24.01
N ARG A 254 4.47 10.93 -22.89
CA ARG A 254 4.86 9.52 -22.87
C ARG A 254 3.69 8.60 -23.24
N LEU A 255 2.49 8.85 -22.71
CA LEU A 255 1.29 8.08 -23.04
C LEU A 255 0.97 8.18 -24.55
N VAL A 256 0.97 9.39 -25.10
CA VAL A 256 0.71 9.64 -26.52
C VAL A 256 1.74 8.94 -27.41
N THR A 257 3.04 9.07 -27.10
CA THR A 257 4.10 8.40 -27.87
C THR A 257 3.97 6.87 -27.83
N THR A 258 3.61 6.29 -26.68
CA THR A 258 3.36 4.84 -26.59
C THR A 258 2.13 4.40 -27.39
N TRP A 259 1.07 5.20 -27.40
CA TRP A 259 -0.15 4.88 -28.12
C TRP A 259 0.01 4.99 -29.64
N VAL A 260 0.73 6.02 -30.11
CA VAL A 260 1.05 6.21 -31.53
C VAL A 260 2.03 5.13 -32.01
N GLY A 261 3.08 4.82 -31.23
CA GLY A 261 4.07 3.80 -31.58
C GLY A 261 3.51 2.36 -31.57
N GLY A 262 2.53 2.07 -30.70
CA GLY A 262 1.85 0.76 -30.69
C GLY A 262 1.02 0.51 -31.95
N ARG A 263 0.38 1.55 -32.49
CA ARG A 263 -0.43 1.46 -33.73
C ARG A 263 0.40 1.24 -35.00
N THR A 264 1.66 1.69 -35.01
CA THR A 264 2.57 1.48 -36.14
C THR A 264 3.19 0.09 -36.18
N SER A 265 3.14 -0.67 -35.09
CA SER A 265 3.65 -2.06 -35.02
C SER A 265 2.64 -3.10 -35.50
N GLU A 266 1.37 -2.73 -35.68
CA GLU A 266 0.28 -3.60 -36.13
C GLU A 266 -0.07 -3.42 -37.62
N ARG A 267 0.73 -2.65 -38.37
CA ARG A 267 0.67 -2.51 -39.83
C ARG A 267 1.94 -3.06 -40.46
#